data_AF-W2MZV1-F1
#
_entry.id   AF-W2MZV1-F1
#
_cell.length_a   1.000
_cell.length_b   1.000
_cell.length_c   1.000
_cell.angle_alpha   90.00
_cell.angle_beta   90.00
_cell.angle_gamma   90.00
#
_symmetry.space_group_name_H-M   'P 1'
#
loop_
_entity.id
_entity.type
_entity.pdbx_description
1 polymer ?
#
loop_
_entity_poly.entity_id
_entity_poly.type
_entity_poly.pdbx_seq_one_letter_code
_entity_poly.pdbx_strand_id
1 'polypeptide(L)'
;MREPYGYSLKVKQLCKTRWNSMRGCFASLLRIRSALELLEVKFRDVADFPSVLRGFGEKTFWDLLEDAEKIVLPFAYASLKLQRDENTMADVPRHLHWVFKELVR
;
A
#
# COMPACT_ATOMS: atom_id res chain seq x y z
N MET A 1 -20.87 -12.13 -7.92
CA MET A 1 -19.49 -12.53 -8.30
C MET A 1 -19.11 -13.68 -7.38
N ARG A 2 -18.98 -14.91 -7.92
CA ARG A 2 -18.66 -16.12 -7.13
C ARG A 2 -17.22 -16.03 -6.64
N GLU A 3 -16.98 -16.37 -5.37
CA GLU A 3 -15.67 -16.29 -4.71
C GLU A 3 -14.70 -17.33 -5.32
N PRO A 4 -13.61 -16.91 -5.99
CA PRO A 4 -12.68 -17.86 -6.65
C PRO A 4 -11.86 -18.71 -5.66
N TYR A 5 -11.88 -18.41 -4.36
CA TYR A 5 -11.01 -19.05 -3.37
C TYR A 5 -11.74 -19.59 -2.13
N GLY A 6 -13.08 -19.51 -2.07
CA GLY A 6 -13.87 -20.05 -0.95
C GLY A 6 -13.68 -19.35 0.41
N TYR A 7 -13.07 -18.16 0.44
CA TYR A 7 -12.97 -17.32 1.63
C TYR A 7 -13.21 -15.85 1.31
N SER A 8 -13.80 -15.15 2.28
CA SER A 8 -14.10 -13.72 2.19
C SER A 8 -12.84 -12.89 2.50
N LEU A 9 -12.22 -12.34 1.46
CA LEU A 9 -11.17 -11.33 1.60
C LEU A 9 -11.79 -10.00 2.02
N LYS A 10 -11.53 -9.57 3.26
CA LYS A 10 -11.94 -8.25 3.73
C LYS A 10 -10.76 -7.29 3.68
N VAL A 11 -10.87 -6.26 2.83
CA VAL A 11 -9.99 -5.10 2.90
C VAL A 11 -10.40 -4.30 4.13
N LYS A 12 -9.63 -4.43 5.22
CA LYS A 12 -9.89 -3.66 6.44
C LYS A 12 -9.31 -2.26 6.27
N GLN A 13 -10.16 -1.30 5.91
CA GLN A 13 -9.77 0.10 5.89
C GLN A 13 -9.53 0.57 7.33
N LEU A 14 -8.31 1.01 7.62
CA LEU A 14 -7.87 1.31 8.98
C LEU A 14 -8.44 2.63 9.52
N CYS A 15 -8.83 3.58 8.64
CA CYS A 15 -9.69 4.75 8.89
C CYS A 15 -9.70 5.68 7.65
N LYS A 16 -10.40 6.84 7.71
CA LYS A 16 -10.27 7.93 6.73
C LYS A 16 -9.08 8.84 7.06
N THR A 17 -7.84 8.36 6.87
CA THR A 17 -6.67 9.24 6.74
C THR A 17 -5.93 8.95 5.45
N ARG A 18 -5.33 10.00 4.87
CA ARG A 18 -4.67 9.95 3.55
C ARG A 18 -3.62 8.83 3.45
N TRP A 19 -2.93 8.55 4.55
CA TRP A 19 -1.86 7.56 4.63
C TRP A 19 -2.39 6.12 4.59
N ASN A 20 -3.58 5.87 5.15
CA ASN A 20 -4.19 4.53 5.18
C ASN A 20 -4.74 4.11 3.81
N SER A 21 -5.30 5.04 3.05
CA SER A 21 -5.68 4.78 1.64
C SER A 21 -4.45 4.54 0.76
N MET A 22 -3.38 5.31 0.96
CA MET A 22 -2.13 5.16 0.20
C MET A 22 -1.48 3.80 0.50
N ARG A 23 -1.35 3.43 1.77
CA ARG A 23 -0.84 2.11 2.19
C ARG A 23 -1.68 0.98 1.61
N GLY A 24 -3.00 1.10 1.65
CA GLY A 24 -3.93 0.11 1.09
C GLY A 24 -3.80 -0.03 -0.43
N CYS A 25 -3.58 1.08 -1.14
CA CYS A 25 -3.31 1.09 -2.57
C CYS A 25 -2.01 0.37 -2.90
N PHE A 26 -0.89 0.76 -2.27
CA PHE A 26 0.42 0.15 -2.49
C PHE A 26 0.40 -1.35 -2.18
N ALA A 27 -0.17 -1.74 -1.04
CA ALA A 27 -0.31 -3.14 -0.66
C ALA A 27 -1.15 -3.95 -1.66
N SER A 28 -2.18 -3.33 -2.25
CA SER A 28 -3.04 -4.00 -3.22
C SER A 28 -2.33 -4.20 -4.55
N LEU A 29 -1.61 -3.19 -5.03
CA LEU A 29 -0.76 -3.28 -6.22
C LEU A 29 0.31 -4.37 -6.06
N LEU A 30 1.04 -4.37 -4.94
CA LEU A 30 2.06 -5.38 -4.65
C LEU A 30 1.48 -6.80 -4.58
N ARG A 31 0.28 -6.98 -4.00
CA ARG A 31 -0.41 -8.27 -3.95
C ARG A 31 -0.77 -8.84 -5.32
N ILE A 32 -1.03 -7.99 -6.31
CA ILE A 32 -1.39 -8.41 -7.68
C ILE A 32 -0.26 -8.16 -8.69
N ARG A 33 0.98 -7.97 -8.21
CA ARG A 33 2.16 -7.64 -9.03
C ARG A 33 2.28 -8.52 -10.27
N SER A 34 2.28 -9.84 -10.11
CA SER A 34 2.43 -10.77 -11.22
C SER A 34 1.31 -10.67 -12.27
N ALA A 35 0.09 -10.34 -11.85
CA ALA A 35 -1.03 -10.14 -12.77
C ALA A 35 -0.88 -8.83 -13.57
N LEU A 36 -0.35 -7.78 -12.94
CA LEU A 36 -0.09 -6.49 -13.59
C LEU A 36 1.14 -6.53 -14.52
N GLU A 37 2.18 -7.27 -14.15
CA GLU A 37 3.32 -7.58 -15.03
C GLU A 37 2.83 -8.37 -16.26
N LEU A 38 2.00 -9.40 -16.07
CA LEU A 38 1.41 -10.17 -17.18
C LEU A 38 0.50 -9.31 -18.08
N LEU A 39 -0.22 -8.35 -17.50
CA LEU A 39 -1.04 -7.41 -18.25
C LEU A 39 -0.17 -6.56 -19.20
N GLU A 40 0.93 -6.01 -18.72
CA GLU A 40 1.86 -5.24 -19.58
C GLU A 40 2.40 -6.12 -20.70
N VAL A 41 2.93 -7.30 -20.37
CA VAL A 41 3.50 -8.22 -21.37
C VAL A 41 2.49 -8.59 -22.46
N LYS A 42 1.23 -8.82 -22.08
CA LYS A 42 0.18 -9.25 -23.00
C LYS A 42 -0.30 -8.13 -23.94
N PHE A 43 -0.30 -6.89 -23.48
CA PHE A 43 -0.92 -5.77 -24.19
C PHE A 43 0.08 -4.71 -24.68
N ARG A 44 1.38 -4.86 -24.43
CA ARG A 44 2.40 -3.85 -24.79
C ARG A 44 2.43 -3.48 -26.27
N ASP A 45 2.13 -4.43 -27.15
CA ASP A 45 2.16 -4.25 -28.60
C ASP A 45 0.84 -3.71 -29.17
N VAL A 46 -0.19 -3.55 -28.32
CA VAL A 46 -1.46 -2.95 -28.73
C VAL A 46 -1.29 -1.44 -28.81
N ALA A 47 -1.64 -0.86 -29.96
CA ALA A 47 -1.44 0.57 -30.25
C ALA A 47 -2.06 1.50 -29.20
N ASP A 48 -3.20 1.10 -28.62
CA ASP A 48 -3.95 1.89 -27.63
C ASP A 48 -3.60 1.54 -26.17
N PHE A 49 -2.52 0.80 -25.93
CA PHE A 49 -2.13 0.46 -24.56
C PHE A 49 -1.60 1.70 -23.81
N PRO A 50 -2.21 2.09 -22.67
CA PRO A 50 -1.86 3.33 -21.99
C PRO A 50 -0.39 3.35 -21.55
N SER A 51 0.31 4.43 -21.88
CA SER A 51 1.74 4.62 -21.56
C SER A 51 2.03 4.49 -20.06
N VAL A 52 1.11 4.93 -19.21
CA VAL A 52 1.23 4.85 -17.74
C VAL A 52 1.29 3.39 -17.24
N LEU A 53 0.60 2.47 -17.91
CA LEU A 53 0.57 1.06 -17.51
C LEU A 53 1.81 0.28 -17.97
N ARG A 54 2.64 0.87 -18.84
CA ARG A 54 3.93 0.28 -19.25
C ARG A 54 4.91 0.19 -18.08
N GLY A 55 4.76 1.06 -17.07
CA GLY A 55 5.56 1.01 -15.85
C GLY A 55 5.42 -0.31 -15.07
N PHE A 56 4.37 -1.10 -15.29
CA PHE A 56 4.23 -2.41 -14.64
C PHE A 56 5.25 -3.45 -15.15
N GLY A 57 5.82 -3.26 -16.34
CA GLY A 57 6.92 -4.10 -16.84
C GLY A 57 8.29 -3.70 -16.28
N GLU A 58 8.38 -2.56 -15.58
CA GLU A 58 9.65 -2.04 -15.06
C GLU A 58 9.91 -2.52 -13.64
N LYS A 59 11.04 -3.20 -13.44
CA LYS A 59 11.46 -3.62 -12.09
C LYS A 59 11.59 -2.44 -11.12
N THR A 60 12.12 -1.32 -11.61
CA THR A 60 12.30 -0.07 -10.86
C THR A 60 10.99 0.48 -10.29
N PHE A 61 9.88 0.36 -11.01
CA PHE A 61 8.56 0.76 -10.50
C PHE A 61 8.19 -0.04 -9.24
N TRP A 62 8.38 -1.37 -9.29
CA TRP A 62 8.05 -2.25 -8.17
C TRP A 62 8.99 -2.05 -6.99
N ASP A 63 10.29 -1.90 -7.22
CA ASP A 63 11.28 -1.65 -6.17
C ASP A 63 10.94 -0.32 -5.44
N LEU A 64 10.63 0.75 -6.19
CA LEU A 64 10.20 2.03 -5.61
C LEU A 64 8.86 1.94 -4.88
N LEU A 65 7.91 1.13 -5.38
CA LEU A 65 6.62 0.92 -4.74
C LEU A 65 6.78 0.17 -3.41
N GLU A 66 7.66 -0.83 -3.35
CA GLU A 66 8.01 -1.55 -2.12
C GLU A 66 8.66 -0.61 -1.10
N ASP A 67 9.56 0.26 -1.53
CA ASP A 67 10.20 1.23 -0.64
C ASP A 67 9.21 2.30 -0.14
N ALA A 68 8.36 2.82 -1.02
CA ALA A 68 7.29 3.73 -0.63
C ALA A 68 6.32 3.08 0.37
N GLU A 69 6.04 1.80 0.20
CA GLU A 69 5.20 1.03 1.10
C GLU A 69 5.80 0.94 2.52
N LYS A 70 7.10 0.62 2.61
CA LYS A 70 7.85 0.57 3.88
C LYS A 70 7.85 1.92 4.59
N ILE A 71 7.99 3.02 3.85
CA ILE A 71 7.95 4.38 4.41
C ILE A 71 6.57 4.72 4.95
N VAL A 72 5.49 4.39 4.23
CA VAL A 72 4.12 4.76 4.62
C VAL A 72 3.58 3.87 5.75
N LEU A 73 4.04 2.62 5.85
CA LEU A 73 3.59 1.65 6.86
C LEU A 73 3.61 2.18 8.31
N PRO A 74 4.72 2.70 8.85
CA PRO A 74 4.76 3.16 10.24
C PRO A 74 3.80 4.33 10.49
N PHE A 75 3.63 5.25 9.54
CA PHE A 75 2.66 6.34 9.68
C PHE A 75 1.21 5.84 9.66
N ALA A 76 0.89 4.90 8.77
CA ALA A 76 -0.43 4.28 8.72
C ALA A 76 -0.77 3.57 10.05
N TYR A 77 0.20 2.85 10.61
CA TYR A 77 0.06 2.16 11.89
C TYR A 77 -0.09 3.11 13.07
N ALA A 78 0.76 4.14 13.16
CA ALA A 78 0.66 5.17 14.20
C ALA A 78 -0.67 5.93 14.12
N SER A 79 -1.10 6.30 12.91
CA SER A 79 -2.40 6.95 12.67
C SER A 79 -3.57 6.07 13.12
N LEU A 80 -3.55 4.77 12.81
CA LEU A 80 -4.57 3.82 13.28
C LEU A 80 -4.56 3.72 14.81
N LYS A 81 -3.37 3.63 15.42
CA LYS A 81 -3.25 3.48 16.86
C LYS A 81 -3.83 4.69 17.57
N LEU A 82 -3.42 5.90 17.20
CA LEU A 82 -3.83 7.17 17.81
C LEU A 82 -5.31 7.49 17.69
N GLN A 83 -6.02 6.88 16.75
CA GLN A 83 -7.46 7.11 16.55
C GLN A 83 -8.36 6.24 17.42
N ARG A 84 -7.80 5.35 18.24
CA ARG A 84 -8.61 4.63 19.23
C ARG A 84 -9.01 5.58 20.35
N ASP A 85 -10.26 5.48 20.81
CA ASP A 85 -10.81 6.33 21.87
C ASP A 85 -10.05 6.23 23.19
N GLU A 86 -9.29 5.14 23.38
CA GLU A 86 -8.47 4.87 24.56
C GLU A 86 -7.19 5.74 24.62
N ASN A 87 -6.76 6.38 23.52
CA ASN A 87 -5.53 7.17 23.54
C ASN A 87 -5.73 8.56 24.08
N THR A 88 -4.66 9.08 24.67
CA THR A 88 -4.57 10.45 25.16
C THR A 88 -3.59 11.26 24.31
N MET A 89 -3.59 12.59 24.47
CA MET A 89 -2.57 13.44 23.85
C MET A 89 -1.13 13.08 24.27
N ALA A 90 -0.95 12.40 25.40
CA ALA A 90 0.35 11.90 25.85
C ALA A 90 0.88 10.72 25.00
N ASP A 91 0.03 10.06 24.23
CA ASP A 91 0.41 8.98 23.31
C ASP A 91 0.99 9.49 21.99
N VAL A 92 0.73 10.75 21.62
CA VAL A 92 1.20 11.35 20.37
C VAL A 92 2.73 11.37 20.29
N PRO A 93 3.48 11.88 21.29
CA PRO A 93 4.95 11.86 21.24
C PRO A 93 5.52 10.43 21.22
N ARG A 94 4.87 9.48 21.90
CA ARG A 94 5.28 8.07 21.92
C ARG A 94 5.21 7.45 20.52
N HIS A 95 4.10 7.67 19.82
CA HIS A 95 3.90 7.15 18.47
C HIS A 95 4.79 7.84 17.42
N LEU A 96 5.02 9.14 17.53
CA LEU A 96 5.95 9.86 16.66
C LEU A 96 7.40 9.39 16.84
N HIS A 97 7.83 9.18 18.09
CA HIS A 97 9.15 8.63 18.39
C HIS A 97 9.32 7.21 17.82
N TRP A 98 8.29 6.38 17.91
CA TRP A 98 8.30 5.05 17.31
C TRP A 98 8.44 5.13 15.78
N VAL A 99 7.64 5.97 15.10
CA VAL A 99 7.75 6.16 13.65
C VAL A 99 9.17 6.60 13.25
N PHE A 100 9.76 7.54 13.99
CA PHE A 100 11.14 7.99 13.72
C PHE A 100 12.14 6.83 13.81
N LYS A 101 12.02 5.96 14.82
CA LYS A 101 12.89 4.79 14.97
C LYS A 101 12.73 3.78 13.84
N GLU A 102 11.52 3.58 13.32
CA GLU A 102 11.29 2.65 12.20
C GLU A 102 11.86 3.17 10.87
N LEU A 103 11.98 4.50 10.68
CA LEU A 103 12.49 5.09 9.45
C LEU A 103 14.03 5.26 9.41
N VAL A 104 14.68 5.26 10.56
CA VAL A 104 16.14 5.51 10.70
C VAL A 104 16.93 4.21 10.92
N ARG A 105 16.26 3.06 10.87
CA ARG A 105 16.89 1.72 10.89
C ARG A 105 17.38 1.33 9.51
#